data_AF-A0A920FWQ2-F1
#
_entry.id   AF-A0A920FWQ2-F1
#
_cell.length_a   1.000
_cell.length_b   1.000
_cell.length_c   1.000
_cell.angle_alpha   90.00
_cell.angle_beta   90.00
_cell.angle_gamma   90.00
#
_symmetry.space_group_name_H-M   'P 1'
#
loop_
_entity.id
_entity.type
_entity.pdbx_description
1 polymer ?
#
loop_
_entity_poly.entity_id
_entity_poly.type
_entity_poly.pdbx_seq_one_letter_code
_entity_poly.pdbx_strand_id
1 'polypeptide(L)'
;MNRDDPRDVLLIKKKSIHRSSLTIATSSPRRRFYLRHLREFLPNKKFKSNSIRGNITTRLEKIILSNKHDGVFMAKAAIDRVFQYGQKINNKEFQKFRKYFNQFEYIILPLSNFPAAAAQGCIALEYSAKNRKLDNILQSINDPHSFHQAQLERKFLSRWGGGCALDIGVTVESFLDQQILFARGKDEHTKKYFHEKKYLSKPRTKKVKYIFPANLKNYKMFNREPLPLKKDLSHKHILATRTENLPKSKISKAGFLGTAGVTSWRKFNKTGVKVNYSFDGFGEKYRPIESYYIQSKSKPIKLTYKKNKVSNSFQPFAHYQLVPSLNEQTIDNLFLAESFYWMSYSAFKLAIQLRPDILNKKNACGPGNTYQEISKIIPKEQLNVYLSYEDFKKYELK
;
A
#
# COMPACT_ATOMS: atom_id res chain seq x y z
N MET A 1 -11.76 -13.00 15.88
CA MET A 1 -12.39 -11.87 15.17
C MET A 1 -11.46 -11.47 14.04
N ASN A 2 -11.99 -11.05 12.90
CA ASN A 2 -11.17 -10.61 11.78
C ASN A 2 -10.38 -9.35 12.12
N ARG A 3 -9.15 -9.27 11.62
CA ARG A 3 -8.26 -8.12 11.80
C ARG A 3 -8.72 -6.93 10.94
N ASP A 4 -8.92 -5.79 11.59
CA ASP A 4 -9.16 -4.51 10.90
C ASP A 4 -7.89 -3.96 10.24
N ASP A 5 -8.04 -2.94 9.40
CA ASP A 5 -6.92 -2.37 8.66
C ASP A 5 -5.76 -1.91 9.57
N PRO A 6 -4.58 -2.55 9.50
CA PRO A 6 -3.47 -2.29 10.38
C PRO A 6 -2.73 -1.01 9.99
N ARG A 7 -3.01 -0.39 8.83
CA ARG A 7 -2.29 0.81 8.38
C ARG A 7 -2.37 1.94 9.41
N ASP A 8 -1.33 2.76 9.45
CA ASP A 8 -1.38 4.05 10.13
C ASP A 8 -1.92 5.12 9.18
N VAL A 9 -2.70 6.05 9.72
CA VAL A 9 -3.14 7.28 9.04
C VAL A 9 -2.41 8.45 9.67
N LEU A 10 -1.75 9.24 8.83
CA LEU A 10 -1.26 10.56 9.19
C LEU A 10 -2.35 11.59 8.91
N LEU A 11 -2.83 12.22 9.98
CA LEU A 11 -3.81 13.29 9.93
C LEU A 11 -3.06 14.63 9.99
N ILE A 12 -3.09 15.43 8.93
CA ILE A 12 -2.44 16.76 8.89
C ILE A 12 -3.53 17.82 8.83
N LYS A 13 -3.48 18.87 9.64
CA LYS A 13 -4.47 19.95 9.54
C LYS A 13 -4.51 20.50 8.13
N LYS A 14 -5.72 20.69 7.58
CA LYS A 14 -5.91 21.28 6.24
C LYS A 14 -5.16 22.61 6.09
N LYS A 15 -5.23 23.48 7.11
CA LYS A 15 -4.48 24.75 7.15
C LYS A 15 -2.95 24.61 7.21
N SER A 16 -2.43 23.48 7.68
CA SER A 16 -0.99 23.25 7.82
C SER A 16 -0.37 22.58 6.61
N ILE A 17 -1.15 21.96 5.70
CA ILE A 17 -0.61 21.11 4.62
C ILE A 17 0.36 21.85 3.69
N HIS A 18 0.24 23.17 3.55
CA HIS A 18 1.11 23.99 2.71
C HIS A 18 2.43 24.39 3.39
N ARG A 19 2.54 24.29 4.72
CA ARG A 19 3.75 24.66 5.48
C ARG A 19 4.94 23.78 5.11
N SER A 20 6.14 24.36 5.02
CA SER A 20 7.38 23.63 4.71
C SER A 20 7.89 22.74 5.85
N SER A 21 7.48 23.03 7.09
CA SER A 21 7.80 22.24 8.29
C SER A 21 6.53 21.88 9.03
N LEU A 22 6.41 20.62 9.45
CA LEU A 22 5.26 20.08 10.16
C LEU A 22 5.69 19.43 11.47
N THR A 23 5.05 19.81 12.57
CA THR A 23 5.18 19.12 13.86
C THR A 23 4.10 18.06 13.99
N ILE A 24 4.49 16.79 13.94
CA ILE A 24 3.58 15.64 13.98
C ILE A 24 3.60 15.00 15.37
N ALA A 25 2.42 14.90 15.96
CA ALA A 25 2.24 14.37 17.29
C ALA A 25 2.22 12.84 17.29
N THR A 26 3.04 12.23 18.16
CA THR A 26 3.01 10.80 18.45
C THR A 26 3.82 10.49 19.72
N SER A 27 3.27 9.62 20.57
CA SER A 27 4.01 9.03 21.69
C SER A 27 4.60 7.65 21.36
N SER A 28 4.39 7.14 20.14
CA SER A 28 4.96 5.86 19.68
C SER A 28 6.37 6.06 19.12
N PRO A 29 7.39 5.36 19.64
CA PRO A 29 8.75 5.39 19.10
C PRO A 29 8.79 4.97 17.62
N ARG A 30 8.07 3.89 17.24
CA ARG A 30 7.91 3.44 15.84
C ARG A 30 7.45 4.56 14.90
N ARG A 31 6.36 5.25 15.24
CA ARG A 31 5.83 6.35 14.43
C ARG A 31 6.76 7.56 14.41
N ARG A 32 7.47 7.83 15.51
CA ARG A 32 8.50 8.88 15.55
C ARG A 32 9.64 8.56 14.59
N PHE A 33 10.10 7.32 14.59
CA PHE A 33 11.11 6.82 13.64
C PHE A 33 10.64 7.02 12.19
N TYR A 34 9.37 6.78 11.87
CA TYR A 34 8.81 6.96 10.53
C TYR A 34 8.83 8.39 9.98
N LEU A 35 8.93 9.42 10.82
CA LEU A 35 9.03 10.80 10.35
C LEU A 35 10.21 11.03 9.40
N ARG A 36 11.30 10.29 9.58
CA ARG A 36 12.48 10.40 8.72
C ARG A 36 12.24 9.88 7.30
N HIS A 37 11.24 9.04 7.12
CA HIS A 37 10.89 8.42 5.84
C HIS A 37 9.72 9.12 5.14
N LEU A 38 8.93 9.93 5.88
CA LEU A 38 7.80 10.67 5.29
C LEU A 38 8.22 11.63 4.16
N ARG A 39 9.48 12.09 4.12
CA ARG A 39 9.98 12.95 3.03
C ARG A 39 9.93 12.28 1.65
N GLU A 40 9.97 10.94 1.60
CA GLU A 40 9.81 10.17 0.35
C GLU A 40 8.35 10.11 -0.12
N PHE A 41 7.39 10.45 0.75
CA PHE A 41 5.95 10.29 0.53
C PHE A 41 5.17 11.60 0.61
N LEU A 42 5.76 12.67 1.17
CA LEU A 42 5.14 13.99 1.28
C LEU A 42 6.06 15.09 0.77
N PRO A 43 5.60 15.90 -0.20
CA PRO A 43 6.50 16.74 -0.98
C PRO A 43 6.93 17.98 -0.19
N ASN A 44 8.21 18.31 -0.26
CA ASN A 44 8.78 19.56 0.23
C ASN A 44 8.50 19.82 1.73
N LYS A 45 8.50 18.74 2.55
CA LYS A 45 8.25 18.83 4.00
C LYS A 45 9.46 18.45 4.84
N LYS A 46 9.68 19.21 5.91
CA LYS A 46 10.48 18.81 7.08
C LYS A 46 9.52 18.36 8.18
N PHE A 47 9.93 17.38 8.96
CA PHE A 47 9.09 16.81 10.02
C PHE A 47 9.80 16.91 11.37
N LYS A 48 9.05 17.33 12.39
CA LYS A 48 9.42 17.27 13.80
C LYS A 48 8.39 16.42 14.54
N SER A 49 8.78 15.84 15.67
CA SER A 49 7.85 15.11 16.54
C SER A 49 7.63 15.83 17.85
N ASN A 50 6.44 15.66 18.42
CA ASN A 50 6.21 15.86 19.84
C ASN A 50 5.27 14.78 20.40
N SER A 51 5.27 14.61 21.72
CA SER A 51 4.44 13.60 22.38
C SER A 51 2.99 14.05 22.49
N ILE A 52 2.06 13.09 22.40
CA ILE A 52 0.64 13.32 22.67
C ILE A 52 0.01 12.10 23.35
N ARG A 53 -0.84 12.36 24.36
CA ARG A 53 -1.60 11.34 25.09
C ARG A 53 -3.08 11.75 25.16
N GLY A 54 -3.93 10.77 25.45
CA GLY A 54 -5.40 10.89 25.46
C GLY A 54 -6.05 9.83 24.57
N ASN A 55 -7.38 9.78 24.59
CA ASN A 55 -8.18 8.99 23.67
C ASN A 55 -8.19 9.61 22.26
N ILE A 56 -8.89 9.00 21.30
CA ILE A 56 -8.90 9.42 19.89
C ILE A 56 -9.41 10.87 19.76
N THR A 57 -10.62 11.16 20.25
CA THR A 57 -11.25 12.49 20.11
C THR A 57 -10.44 13.59 20.78
N THR A 58 -9.96 13.37 22.00
CA THR A 58 -9.15 14.37 22.73
C THR A 58 -7.82 14.63 22.04
N ARG A 59 -7.22 13.63 21.38
CA ARG A 59 -6.04 13.86 20.53
C ARG A 59 -6.37 14.76 19.35
N LEU A 60 -7.45 14.49 18.62
CA LEU A 60 -7.85 15.34 17.48
C LEU A 60 -8.11 16.78 17.92
N GLU A 61 -8.86 16.96 19.01
CA GLU A 61 -9.14 18.26 19.62
C GLU A 61 -7.85 19.02 19.97
N LYS A 62 -6.92 18.39 20.69
CA LYS A 62 -5.62 19.00 21.05
C LYS A 62 -4.84 19.48 19.82
N ILE A 63 -4.88 18.74 18.72
CA ILE A 63 -4.17 19.13 17.49
C ILE A 63 -4.85 20.31 16.79
N ILE A 64 -6.19 20.28 16.71
CA ILE A 64 -6.97 21.35 16.08
C ILE A 64 -6.82 22.66 16.84
N LEU A 65 -6.93 22.62 18.17
CA LEU A 65 -6.84 23.80 19.03
C LEU A 65 -5.41 24.31 19.22
N SER A 66 -4.40 23.48 18.98
CA SER A 66 -3.01 23.89 19.17
C SER A 66 -2.42 24.61 17.96
N ASN A 67 -1.67 25.69 18.22
CA ASN A 67 -0.82 26.35 17.23
C ASN A 67 0.57 25.69 17.09
N LYS A 68 0.94 24.78 18.01
CA LYS A 68 2.26 24.12 18.06
C LYS A 68 2.32 22.79 17.31
N HIS A 69 1.17 22.19 17.02
CA HIS A 69 1.05 20.89 16.35
C HIS A 69 0.45 21.07 14.97
N ASP A 70 0.89 20.30 13.98
CA ASP A 70 0.37 20.33 12.61
C ASP A 70 -0.38 19.06 12.22
N GLY A 71 -0.12 17.95 12.90
CA GLY A 71 -0.77 16.68 12.60
C GLY A 71 -0.53 15.62 13.68
N VAL A 72 -1.09 14.43 13.47
CA VAL A 72 -0.99 13.30 14.40
C VAL A 72 -1.04 11.97 13.64
N PHE A 73 -0.31 10.97 14.14
CA PHE A 73 -0.48 9.60 13.67
C PHE A 73 -1.57 8.88 14.45
N MET A 74 -2.45 8.17 13.74
CA MET A 74 -3.51 7.33 14.30
C MET A 74 -3.51 5.96 13.63
N ALA A 75 -3.93 4.92 14.35
CA ALA A 75 -4.19 3.63 13.71
C ALA A 75 -5.48 3.75 12.90
N LYS A 76 -5.49 3.24 11.67
CA LYS A 76 -6.67 3.29 10.80
C LYS A 76 -7.84 2.54 11.43
N ALA A 77 -7.62 1.28 11.85
CA ALA A 77 -8.61 0.48 12.60
C ALA A 77 -9.28 1.24 13.77
N ALA A 78 -8.54 2.09 14.49
CA ALA A 78 -9.09 2.85 15.60
C ALA A 78 -10.08 3.94 15.12
N ILE A 79 -9.78 4.61 14.01
CA ILE A 79 -10.68 5.58 13.37
C ILE A 79 -11.90 4.85 12.79
N ASP A 80 -11.67 3.75 12.09
CA ASP A 80 -12.73 3.00 11.40
C ASP A 80 -13.77 2.50 12.40
N ARG A 81 -13.34 1.94 13.54
CA ARG A 81 -14.24 1.51 14.62
C ARG A 81 -15.08 2.65 15.19
N VAL A 82 -14.53 3.86 15.32
CA VAL A 82 -15.30 5.03 15.77
C VAL A 82 -16.39 5.37 14.75
N PHE A 83 -16.11 5.28 13.44
CA PHE A 83 -17.12 5.48 12.41
C PHE A 83 -18.18 4.37 12.37
N GLN A 84 -17.78 3.12 12.59
CA GLN A 84 -18.69 1.96 12.54
C GLN A 84 -19.62 1.88 13.77
N TYR A 85 -19.08 2.13 14.96
CA TYR A 85 -19.78 1.84 16.22
C TYR A 85 -20.02 3.09 17.07
N GLY A 86 -19.23 4.15 16.90
CA GLY A 86 -19.23 5.31 17.79
C GLY A 86 -20.58 6.02 17.88
N GLN A 87 -21.32 6.12 16.76
CA GLN A 87 -22.65 6.73 16.76
C GLN A 87 -23.65 6.02 17.67
N LYS A 88 -23.63 4.67 17.64
CA LYS A 88 -24.54 3.82 18.43
C LYS A 88 -24.17 3.84 19.91
N ILE A 89 -22.87 3.88 20.22
CA ILE A 89 -22.36 3.88 21.59
C ILE A 89 -22.57 5.24 22.26
N ASN A 90 -22.20 6.33 21.59
CA ASN A 90 -22.35 7.69 22.12
C ASN A 90 -22.39 8.70 20.97
N ASN A 91 -23.59 9.08 20.54
CA ASN A 91 -23.77 10.00 19.42
C ASN A 91 -23.12 11.37 19.67
N LYS A 92 -23.20 11.92 20.89
CA LYS A 92 -22.62 13.24 21.22
C LYS A 92 -21.09 13.25 21.02
N GLU A 93 -20.42 12.23 21.55
CA GLU A 93 -18.98 12.08 21.40
C GLU A 93 -18.59 11.79 19.94
N PHE A 94 -19.39 11.00 19.22
CA PHE A 94 -19.19 10.76 17.80
C PHE A 94 -19.31 12.04 16.95
N GLN A 95 -20.28 12.91 17.23
CA GLN A 95 -20.38 14.22 16.56
C GLN A 95 -19.13 15.08 16.82
N LYS A 96 -18.65 15.10 18.06
CA LYS A 96 -17.42 15.80 18.45
C LYS A 96 -16.21 15.27 17.67
N PHE A 97 -16.06 13.95 17.59
CA PHE A 97 -15.04 13.29 16.78
C PHE A 97 -15.10 13.71 15.30
N ARG A 98 -16.28 13.62 14.66
CA ARG A 98 -16.46 13.99 13.24
C ARG A 98 -16.10 15.45 12.98
N LYS A 99 -16.52 16.36 13.86
CA LYS A 99 -16.21 17.80 13.77
C LYS A 99 -14.70 18.06 13.69
N TYR A 100 -13.90 17.40 14.52
CA TYR A 100 -12.45 17.56 14.45
C TYR A 100 -11.84 16.78 13.28
N PHE A 101 -12.28 15.55 13.05
CA PHE A 101 -11.75 14.68 11.99
C PHE A 101 -11.84 15.31 10.59
N ASN A 102 -12.93 16.05 10.30
CA ASN A 102 -13.14 16.69 9.00
C ASN A 102 -12.19 17.87 8.69
N GLN A 103 -11.43 18.34 9.69
CA GLN A 103 -10.46 19.43 9.55
C GLN A 103 -9.06 18.95 9.14
N PHE A 104 -8.89 17.64 8.93
CA PHE A 104 -7.64 17.03 8.53
C PHE A 104 -7.63 16.62 7.06
N GLU A 105 -6.45 16.68 6.48
CA GLU A 105 -6.00 15.91 5.32
C GLU A 105 -5.57 14.52 5.78
N TYR A 106 -5.89 13.51 4.98
CA TYR A 106 -5.66 12.11 5.32
C TYR A 106 -4.59 11.50 4.42
N ILE A 107 -3.56 10.93 5.03
CA ILE A 107 -2.53 10.16 4.33
C ILE A 107 -2.46 8.78 4.97
N ILE A 108 -2.96 7.77 4.26
CA ILE A 108 -2.96 6.37 4.67
C ILE A 108 -1.64 5.75 4.24
N LEU A 109 -0.84 5.33 5.22
CA LEU A 109 0.54 4.97 4.99
C LEU A 109 0.68 3.52 4.48
N PRO A 110 1.56 3.30 3.48
CA PRO A 110 1.80 1.97 2.90
C PRO A 110 2.54 1.05 3.87
N LEU A 111 2.04 -0.16 4.14
CA LEU A 111 2.63 -1.12 5.09
C LEU A 111 4.03 -1.57 4.66
N SER A 112 4.28 -1.62 3.35
CA SER A 112 5.59 -1.96 2.80
C SER A 112 6.70 -0.98 3.21
N ASN A 113 6.37 0.25 3.62
CA ASN A 113 7.32 1.26 4.08
C ASN A 113 7.10 1.73 5.52
N PHE A 114 5.87 1.62 6.01
CA PHE A 114 5.42 2.02 7.34
C PHE A 114 4.65 0.87 7.98
N PRO A 115 5.31 -0.28 8.25
CA PRO A 115 4.63 -1.41 8.87
C PRO A 115 4.00 -0.99 10.21
N ALA A 116 2.87 -1.62 10.54
CA ALA A 116 2.14 -1.31 11.74
C ALA A 116 2.87 -1.80 13.00
N ALA A 117 2.31 -1.51 14.17
CA ALA A 117 2.71 -2.27 15.36
C ALA A 117 2.27 -3.73 15.19
N ALA A 118 3.02 -4.68 15.76
CA ALA A 118 2.63 -6.08 15.74
C ALA A 118 1.20 -6.25 16.30
N ALA A 119 0.39 -7.04 15.61
CA ALA A 119 -1.03 -7.27 15.86
C ALA A 119 -1.92 -6.01 15.84
N GLN A 120 -1.46 -4.87 15.30
CA GLN A 120 -2.31 -3.69 15.13
C GLN A 120 -3.55 -4.04 14.29
N GLY A 121 -4.72 -3.61 14.73
CA GLY A 121 -6.00 -3.95 14.10
C GLY A 121 -6.66 -5.22 14.66
N CYS A 122 -5.95 -6.06 15.41
CA CYS A 122 -6.56 -7.21 16.10
C CYS A 122 -7.24 -6.79 17.41
N ILE A 123 -8.23 -7.57 17.83
CA ILE A 123 -8.78 -7.58 19.20
C ILE A 123 -8.42 -8.94 19.80
N ALA A 124 -7.77 -8.92 20.96
CA ALA A 124 -7.43 -10.13 21.71
C ALA A 124 -8.31 -10.20 22.96
N LEU A 125 -8.70 -11.42 23.32
CA LEU A 125 -9.41 -11.72 24.55
C LEU A 125 -8.49 -12.58 25.40
N GLU A 126 -8.23 -12.14 26.63
CA GLU A 126 -7.42 -12.87 27.59
C GLU A 126 -8.36 -13.58 28.57
N TYR A 127 -8.08 -14.86 28.83
CA TYR A 127 -8.88 -15.70 29.71
C TYR A 127 -7.97 -16.73 30.37
N SER A 128 -8.45 -17.29 31.50
CA SER A 128 -7.73 -18.34 32.20
C SER A 128 -7.70 -19.61 31.36
N ALA A 129 -6.50 -20.17 31.16
CA ALA A 129 -6.30 -21.45 30.46
C ALA A 129 -7.02 -22.64 31.12
N LYS A 130 -7.43 -22.50 32.39
CA LYS A 130 -8.22 -23.52 33.11
C LYS A 130 -9.70 -23.51 32.70
N ASN A 131 -10.21 -22.44 32.10
CA ASN A 131 -11.61 -22.30 31.73
C ASN A 131 -11.89 -22.87 30.32
N ARG A 132 -11.93 -24.21 30.21
CA ARG A 132 -12.21 -24.91 28.93
C ARG A 132 -13.56 -24.57 28.32
N LYS A 133 -14.57 -24.28 29.16
CA LYS A 133 -15.90 -23.86 28.68
C LYS A 133 -15.80 -22.53 27.91
N LEU A 134 -15.07 -21.57 28.48
CA LEU A 134 -14.85 -20.27 27.83
C LEU A 134 -13.96 -20.43 26.59
N ASP A 135 -12.94 -21.28 26.64
CA ASP A 135 -12.10 -21.58 25.46
C ASP A 135 -12.95 -22.00 24.26
N ASN A 136 -13.82 -23.00 24.44
CA ASN A 136 -14.71 -23.49 23.39
C ASN A 136 -15.61 -22.39 22.82
N ILE A 137 -16.16 -21.52 23.68
CA ILE A 137 -16.97 -20.37 23.24
C ILE A 137 -16.12 -19.40 22.41
N LEU A 138 -14.93 -19.06 22.88
CA LEU A 138 -14.06 -18.08 22.23
C LEU A 138 -13.46 -18.58 20.90
N GLN A 139 -13.27 -19.90 20.73
CA GLN A 139 -12.85 -20.47 19.45
C GLN A 139 -13.89 -20.18 18.33
N SER A 140 -15.19 -20.14 18.66
CA SER A 140 -16.24 -19.86 17.67
C SER A 140 -16.17 -18.45 17.06
N ILE A 141 -15.58 -17.49 17.77
CA ILE A 141 -15.41 -16.11 17.32
C ILE A 141 -13.97 -15.82 16.88
N ASN A 142 -13.05 -16.78 17.01
CA ASN A 142 -11.66 -16.63 16.60
C ASN A 142 -11.56 -16.61 15.07
N ASP A 143 -10.66 -15.79 14.54
CA ASP A 143 -10.32 -15.86 13.11
C ASP A 143 -8.93 -16.47 12.99
N PRO A 144 -8.80 -17.75 12.57
CA PRO A 144 -7.52 -18.45 12.56
C PRO A 144 -6.46 -17.74 11.72
N HIS A 145 -6.88 -17.07 10.64
CA HIS A 145 -5.98 -16.34 9.75
C HIS A 145 -5.37 -15.11 10.44
N SER A 146 -6.21 -14.23 10.98
CA SER A 146 -5.76 -13.06 11.74
C SER A 146 -4.93 -13.44 12.97
N PHE A 147 -5.34 -14.50 13.66
CA PHE A 147 -4.60 -15.03 14.81
C PHE A 147 -3.19 -15.48 14.41
N HIS A 148 -3.07 -16.28 13.34
CA HIS A 148 -1.79 -16.75 12.83
C HIS A 148 -0.88 -15.58 12.39
N GLN A 149 -1.41 -14.60 11.65
CA GLN A 149 -0.64 -13.41 11.28
C GLN A 149 -0.14 -12.63 12.51
N ALA A 150 -1.01 -12.41 13.51
CA ALA A 150 -0.64 -11.74 14.74
C ALA A 150 0.45 -12.50 15.52
N GLN A 151 0.37 -13.84 15.55
CA GLN A 151 1.42 -14.68 16.15
C GLN A 151 2.76 -14.55 15.43
N LEU A 152 2.76 -14.58 14.09
CA LEU A 152 3.98 -14.41 13.28
C LEU A 152 4.63 -13.04 13.54
N GLU A 153 3.83 -11.97 13.59
CA GLU A 153 4.31 -10.61 13.89
C GLU A 153 4.90 -10.52 15.31
N ARG A 154 4.21 -11.08 16.31
CA ARG A 154 4.69 -11.11 17.70
C ARG A 154 5.97 -11.94 17.85
N LYS A 155 6.04 -13.10 17.19
CA LYS A 155 7.24 -13.96 17.17
C LYS A 155 8.42 -13.29 16.49
N PHE A 156 8.18 -12.47 15.47
CA PHE A 156 9.24 -11.66 14.88
C PHE A 156 9.73 -10.61 15.88
N LEU A 157 8.79 -9.88 16.51
CA LEU A 157 9.13 -8.79 17.45
C LEU A 157 9.79 -9.29 18.75
N SER A 158 9.53 -10.53 19.17
CA SER A 158 10.09 -11.11 20.40
C SER A 158 11.61 -11.23 20.39
N ARG A 159 12.26 -11.13 19.22
CA ARG A 159 13.73 -11.05 19.09
C ARG A 159 14.33 -9.84 19.80
N TRP A 160 13.52 -8.80 20.05
CA TRP A 160 13.90 -7.57 20.76
C TRP A 160 13.10 -7.40 22.06
N GLY A 161 12.66 -8.49 22.69
CA GLY A 161 11.87 -8.43 23.94
C GLY A 161 10.38 -8.07 23.77
N GLY A 162 9.91 -7.81 22.55
CA GLY A 162 8.48 -7.77 22.23
C GLY A 162 7.67 -6.56 22.73
N GLY A 163 8.33 -5.52 23.24
CA GLY A 163 7.68 -4.38 23.90
C GLY A 163 7.13 -3.30 22.95
N CYS A 164 6.11 -2.56 23.42
CA CYS A 164 5.55 -1.39 22.72
C CYS A 164 6.49 -0.17 22.65
N ALA A 165 7.58 -0.19 23.41
CA ALA A 165 8.59 0.87 23.46
C ALA A 165 9.59 0.81 22.28
N LEU A 166 9.53 -0.25 21.46
CA LEU A 166 10.40 -0.43 20.31
C LEU A 166 10.05 0.55 19.19
N ASP A 167 11.07 0.96 18.43
CA ASP A 167 10.91 1.74 17.19
C ASP A 167 10.70 0.87 15.94
N ILE A 168 10.30 -0.39 16.16
CA ILE A 168 10.11 -1.42 15.15
C ILE A 168 8.63 -1.57 14.80
N GLY A 169 8.32 -1.55 13.51
CA GLY A 169 7.04 -2.02 12.97
C GLY A 169 7.19 -3.36 12.27
N VAL A 170 6.16 -4.19 12.38
CA VAL A 170 6.07 -5.52 11.76
C VAL A 170 4.64 -5.73 11.31
N THR A 171 4.44 -6.14 10.07
CA THR A 171 3.11 -6.54 9.57
C THR A 171 3.24 -7.67 8.58
N VAL A 172 2.39 -8.68 8.73
CA VAL A 172 2.22 -9.79 7.81
C VAL A 172 0.95 -9.55 7.00
N GLU A 173 1.09 -9.47 5.69
CA GLU A 173 -0.02 -9.39 4.74
C GLU A 173 -0.14 -10.70 3.97
N SER A 174 -1.38 -11.08 3.66
CA SER A 174 -1.68 -12.22 2.80
C SER A 174 -2.18 -11.73 1.46
N PHE A 175 -1.77 -12.39 0.39
CA PHE A 175 -2.24 -12.10 -0.97
C PHE A 175 -2.18 -13.39 -1.78
N LEU A 176 -3.28 -13.71 -2.47
CA LEU A 176 -3.46 -15.03 -3.07
C LEU A 176 -3.14 -16.11 -2.01
N ASP A 177 -2.34 -17.12 -2.37
CA ASP A 177 -1.90 -18.20 -1.47
C ASP A 177 -0.53 -17.93 -0.82
N GLN A 178 -0.12 -16.66 -0.73
CA GLN A 178 1.16 -16.24 -0.19
C GLN A 178 1.02 -15.30 1.00
N GLN A 179 2.06 -15.29 1.83
CA GLN A 179 2.22 -14.35 2.94
C GLN A 179 3.55 -13.63 2.82
N ILE A 180 3.53 -12.35 3.16
CA ILE A 180 4.73 -11.51 3.19
C ILE A 180 4.80 -10.73 4.48
N LEU A 181 5.98 -10.71 5.08
CA LEU A 181 6.32 -9.91 6.25
C LEU A 181 7.05 -8.64 5.81
N PHE A 182 6.52 -7.50 6.24
CA PHE A 182 7.20 -6.21 6.20
C PHE A 182 7.65 -5.87 7.61
N ALA A 183 8.92 -5.53 7.77
CA ALA A 183 9.43 -5.01 9.04
C ALA A 183 10.38 -3.84 8.83
N ARG A 184 10.36 -2.87 9.74
CA ARG A 184 11.22 -1.69 9.67
C ARG A 184 11.40 -1.06 11.03
N GLY A 185 12.62 -0.72 11.38
CA GLY A 185 12.94 -0.05 12.66
C GLY A 185 14.43 0.15 12.85
N LYS A 186 14.82 0.42 14.10
CA LYS A 186 16.21 0.37 14.54
C LYS A 186 16.35 -0.87 15.42
N ASP A 187 17.36 -1.66 15.13
CA ASP A 187 17.72 -2.79 15.99
C ASP A 187 18.28 -2.26 17.31
N GLU A 188 17.70 -2.65 18.44
CA GLU A 188 18.11 -2.11 19.74
C GLU A 188 19.49 -2.58 20.20
N HIS A 189 19.95 -3.76 19.75
CA HIS A 189 21.23 -4.33 20.14
C HIS A 189 22.37 -3.73 19.31
N THR A 190 22.23 -3.74 17.99
CA THR A 190 23.25 -3.26 17.04
C THR A 190 23.16 -1.77 16.74
N LYS A 191 22.04 -1.12 17.12
CA LYS A 191 21.68 0.27 16.77
C LYS A 191 21.59 0.53 15.25
N LYS A 192 21.64 -0.50 14.41
CA LYS A 192 21.54 -0.40 12.94
C LYS A 192 20.08 -0.28 12.51
N TYR A 193 19.86 0.47 11.44
CA TYR A 193 18.54 0.55 10.81
C TYR A 193 18.32 -0.61 9.86
N PHE A 194 17.10 -1.13 9.81
CA PHE A 194 16.73 -2.17 8.85
C PHE A 194 15.38 -1.88 8.20
N HIS A 195 15.22 -2.44 7.00
CA HIS A 195 13.96 -2.47 6.26
C HIS A 195 13.88 -3.83 5.57
N GLU A 196 13.03 -4.71 6.09
CA GLU A 196 12.88 -6.09 5.66
C GLU A 196 11.56 -6.28 4.91
N LYS A 197 11.65 -7.01 3.79
CA LYS A 197 10.53 -7.53 3.03
C LYS A 197 10.81 -9.00 2.77
N LYS A 198 10.02 -9.89 3.37
CA LYS A 198 10.27 -11.34 3.37
C LYS A 198 9.01 -12.12 3.03
N TYR A 199 9.06 -12.89 1.94
CA TYR A 199 8.03 -13.87 1.62
C TYR A 199 8.16 -15.02 2.62
N LEU A 200 7.07 -15.36 3.30
CA LEU A 200 7.05 -16.39 4.33
C LEU A 200 6.88 -17.78 3.73
N SER A 201 6.25 -17.88 2.56
CA SER A 201 6.30 -19.05 1.69
C SER A 201 7.49 -18.92 0.74
N LYS A 202 8.24 -20.02 0.53
CA LYS A 202 9.29 -20.05 -0.50
C LYS A 202 8.62 -20.09 -1.88
N PRO A 203 8.98 -19.21 -2.82
CA PRO A 203 8.59 -19.37 -4.21
C PRO A 203 9.09 -20.73 -4.71
N ARG A 204 8.20 -21.58 -5.21
CA ARG A 204 8.57 -22.90 -5.77
C ARG A 204 9.14 -22.72 -7.18
N THR A 205 10.32 -22.11 -7.31
CA THR A 205 10.91 -21.85 -8.63
C THR A 205 12.39 -22.22 -8.67
N LYS A 206 12.78 -22.97 -9.72
CA LYS A 206 14.20 -23.17 -10.06
C LYS A 206 14.70 -21.92 -10.76
N LYS A 207 15.79 -21.34 -10.24
CA LYS A 207 16.47 -20.20 -10.86
C LYS A 207 16.95 -20.54 -12.28
N VAL A 208 16.84 -19.58 -13.19
CA VAL A 208 17.23 -19.69 -14.61
C VAL A 208 18.37 -18.72 -14.93
N LYS A 209 19.11 -19.01 -16.01
CA LYS A 209 20.24 -18.15 -16.45
C LYS A 209 19.74 -16.84 -17.07
N TYR A 210 18.62 -16.89 -17.79
CA TYR A 210 18.06 -15.75 -18.51
C TYR A 210 16.61 -15.50 -18.11
N ILE A 211 16.34 -14.30 -17.61
CA ILE A 211 15.00 -13.81 -17.29
C ILE A 211 14.58 -12.71 -18.26
N PHE A 212 13.28 -12.49 -18.39
CA PHE A 212 12.69 -11.37 -19.11
C PHE A 212 11.86 -10.49 -18.15
N PRO A 213 12.02 -9.17 -18.17
CA PRO A 213 13.14 -8.44 -18.77
C PRO A 213 14.44 -8.72 -18.01
N ALA A 214 15.60 -8.73 -18.68
CA ALA A 214 16.91 -8.85 -18.02
C ALA A 214 17.22 -7.62 -17.13
N ASN A 215 16.78 -6.44 -17.58
CA ASN A 215 16.80 -5.21 -16.81
C ASN A 215 15.68 -4.27 -17.27
N LEU A 216 15.20 -3.40 -16.38
CA LEU A 216 14.14 -2.44 -16.71
C LEU A 216 14.63 -1.20 -17.47
N LYS A 217 15.94 -0.94 -17.54
CA LYS A 217 16.52 0.25 -18.21
C LYS A 217 16.35 0.17 -19.72
N ASN A 218 16.60 -1.01 -20.29
CA ASN A 218 16.56 -1.25 -21.73
C ASN A 218 15.23 -1.88 -22.20
N TYR A 219 14.38 -2.29 -21.26
CA TYR A 219 13.09 -2.90 -21.53
C TYR A 219 12.12 -1.93 -22.21
N LYS A 220 11.66 -2.29 -23.41
CA LYS A 220 10.68 -1.51 -24.16
C LYS A 220 9.77 -2.44 -24.99
N MET A 221 8.50 -2.55 -24.58
CA MET A 221 7.46 -3.27 -25.35
C MET A 221 6.50 -2.30 -26.08
N PHE A 222 6.34 -1.09 -25.54
CA PHE A 222 5.39 -0.10 -26.04
C PHE A 222 5.95 1.31 -25.92
N ASN A 223 5.69 2.13 -26.95
CA ASN A 223 5.63 3.58 -26.82
C ASN A 223 4.32 3.96 -26.14
N ARG A 224 4.38 5.03 -25.35
CA ARG A 224 3.21 5.61 -24.68
C ARG A 224 2.96 6.99 -25.25
N GLU A 225 1.97 7.08 -26.11
CA GLU A 225 1.58 8.35 -26.71
C GLU A 225 0.55 9.04 -25.81
N PRO A 226 0.83 10.27 -25.36
CA PRO A 226 -0.08 11.00 -24.48
C PRO A 226 -1.39 11.32 -25.19
N LEU A 227 -2.49 11.27 -24.45
CA LEU A 227 -3.79 11.77 -24.89
C LEU A 227 -4.16 13.01 -24.06
N PRO A 228 -4.86 14.00 -24.63
CA PRO A 228 -5.24 15.20 -23.90
C PRO A 228 -6.05 14.90 -22.62
N LEU A 229 -5.54 15.31 -21.47
CA LEU A 229 -6.27 15.24 -20.19
C LEU A 229 -7.27 16.39 -20.11
N LYS A 230 -8.40 16.30 -20.82
CA LYS A 230 -9.44 17.37 -20.85
C LYS A 230 -10.30 17.41 -19.59
N LYS A 231 -10.44 16.28 -18.88
CA LYS A 231 -11.32 16.17 -17.70
C LYS A 231 -10.81 16.99 -16.52
N ASP A 232 -11.72 17.70 -15.85
CA ASP A 232 -11.43 18.32 -14.56
C ASP A 232 -11.31 17.24 -13.48
N LEU A 233 -10.19 17.28 -12.74
CA LEU A 233 -9.86 16.34 -11.66
C LEU A 233 -10.01 16.97 -10.27
N SER A 234 -10.37 18.25 -10.20
CA SER A 234 -10.44 19.02 -8.97
C SER A 234 -11.43 18.40 -7.98
N HIS A 235 -11.00 18.19 -6.73
CA HIS A 235 -11.81 17.62 -5.64
C HIS A 235 -12.35 16.19 -5.90
N LYS A 236 -11.85 15.49 -6.91
CA LYS A 236 -12.26 14.10 -7.23
C LYS A 236 -11.35 13.07 -6.56
N HIS A 237 -11.87 11.85 -6.42
CA HIS A 237 -11.09 10.67 -6.07
C HIS A 237 -10.43 10.10 -7.33
N ILE A 238 -9.10 10.15 -7.37
CA ILE A 238 -8.31 9.73 -8.52
C ILE A 238 -7.43 8.55 -8.14
N LEU A 239 -7.42 7.51 -8.96
CA LEU A 239 -6.40 6.46 -8.95
C LEU A 239 -5.48 6.65 -10.15
N ALA A 240 -4.21 6.98 -9.87
CA ALA A 240 -3.18 7.11 -10.89
C ALA A 240 -2.27 5.87 -10.89
N THR A 241 -2.39 5.06 -11.94
CA THR A 241 -1.59 3.83 -12.11
C THR A 241 -0.20 4.10 -12.68
N ARG A 242 -0.02 5.27 -13.32
CA ARG A 242 1.21 5.78 -13.93
C ARG A 242 1.32 7.27 -13.62
N THR A 243 2.54 7.81 -13.68
CA THR A 243 2.81 9.21 -13.35
C THR A 243 3.26 10.02 -14.56
N GLU A 244 3.69 9.33 -15.62
CA GLU A 244 4.20 9.92 -16.85
C GLU A 244 3.10 10.70 -17.59
N ASN A 245 3.46 11.81 -18.22
CA ASN A 245 2.57 12.64 -19.05
C ASN A 245 1.31 13.17 -18.34
N LEU A 246 1.32 13.26 -17.00
CA LEU A 246 0.24 13.88 -16.23
C LEU A 246 0.59 15.33 -15.85
N PRO A 247 -0.21 16.32 -16.30
CA PRO A 247 -0.01 17.72 -15.93
C PRO A 247 -0.12 17.92 -14.42
N LYS A 248 0.96 18.40 -13.79
CA LYS A 248 1.02 18.71 -12.35
C LYS A 248 -0.16 19.60 -11.92
N SER A 249 -0.45 20.65 -12.69
CA SER A 249 -1.50 21.64 -12.42
C SER A 249 -2.91 21.05 -12.31
N LYS A 250 -3.15 19.89 -12.94
CA LYS A 250 -4.43 19.18 -12.85
C LYS A 250 -4.43 18.16 -11.73
N ILE A 251 -3.39 17.31 -11.65
CA ILE A 251 -3.35 16.22 -10.68
C ILE A 251 -3.20 16.73 -9.24
N SER A 252 -2.54 17.87 -9.03
CA SER A 252 -2.39 18.47 -7.69
C SER A 252 -3.71 18.98 -7.10
N LYS A 253 -4.76 19.14 -7.92
CA LYS A 253 -6.09 19.58 -7.49
C LYS A 253 -7.00 18.41 -7.09
N ALA A 254 -6.56 17.15 -7.27
CA ALA A 254 -7.33 15.99 -6.84
C ALA A 254 -7.61 16.07 -5.34
N GLY A 255 -8.87 15.79 -4.96
CA GLY A 255 -9.27 15.80 -3.54
C GLY A 255 -8.66 14.63 -2.78
N PHE A 256 -8.61 13.46 -3.43
CA PHE A 256 -8.04 12.25 -2.86
C PHE A 256 -7.31 11.45 -3.95
N LEU A 257 -5.98 11.36 -3.87
CA LEU A 257 -5.15 10.71 -4.88
C LEU A 257 -4.57 9.39 -4.38
N GLY A 258 -4.84 8.32 -5.11
CA GLY A 258 -4.29 6.98 -4.90
C GLY A 258 -3.29 6.57 -5.96
N THR A 259 -2.41 5.64 -5.61
CA THR A 259 -1.45 5.03 -6.53
C THR A 259 -1.51 3.51 -6.48
N ALA A 260 -1.14 2.85 -7.59
CA ALA A 260 -1.07 1.39 -7.63
C ALA A 260 0.02 0.80 -6.70
N GLY A 261 1.09 1.55 -6.45
CA GLY A 261 2.19 1.13 -5.58
C GLY A 261 3.09 2.30 -5.18
N VAL A 262 3.97 2.06 -4.22
CA VAL A 262 4.82 3.07 -3.59
C VAL A 262 5.83 3.71 -4.54
N THR A 263 6.22 3.04 -5.63
CA THR A 263 7.08 3.61 -6.67
C THR A 263 6.40 4.79 -7.37
N SER A 264 5.13 4.63 -7.74
CA SER A 264 4.35 5.73 -8.35
C SER A 264 4.10 6.86 -7.34
N TRP A 265 3.89 6.52 -6.06
CA TRP A 265 3.82 7.52 -4.99
C TRP A 265 5.08 8.39 -4.95
N ARG A 266 6.26 7.77 -4.86
CA ARG A 266 7.54 8.50 -4.83
C ARG A 266 7.77 9.35 -6.09
N LYS A 267 7.36 8.88 -7.26
CA LYS A 267 7.40 9.67 -8.50
C LYS A 267 6.53 10.93 -8.40
N PHE A 268 5.29 10.82 -7.93
CA PHE A 268 4.44 12.00 -7.69
C PHE A 268 5.04 12.93 -6.64
N ASN A 269 5.60 12.37 -5.57
CA ASN A 269 6.24 13.14 -4.51
C ASN A 269 7.36 14.04 -5.06
N LYS A 270 8.21 13.52 -5.97
CA LYS A 270 9.25 14.31 -6.66
C LYS A 270 8.71 15.48 -7.49
N THR A 271 7.48 15.37 -8.00
CA THR A 271 6.84 16.46 -8.76
C THR A 271 6.17 17.50 -7.85
N GLY A 272 6.12 17.28 -6.54
CA GLY A 272 5.40 18.15 -5.61
C GLY A 272 3.93 17.80 -5.42
N VAL A 273 3.46 16.66 -5.94
CA VAL A 273 2.06 16.22 -5.86
C VAL A 273 1.86 15.37 -4.61
N LYS A 274 0.89 15.75 -3.77
CA LYS A 274 0.47 14.98 -2.59
C LYS A 274 -0.32 13.75 -3.03
N VAL A 275 0.03 12.60 -2.48
CA VAL A 275 -0.73 11.35 -2.61
C VAL A 275 -1.30 10.98 -1.24
N ASN A 276 -2.52 10.47 -1.22
CA ASN A 276 -3.23 10.14 0.01
C ASN A 276 -3.09 8.65 0.39
N TYR A 277 -2.96 7.74 -0.58
CA TYR A 277 -2.83 6.31 -0.30
C TYR A 277 -2.17 5.54 -1.46
N SER A 278 -1.84 4.27 -1.20
CA SER A 278 -1.40 3.32 -2.20
C SER A 278 -1.95 1.93 -1.94
N PHE A 279 -2.02 1.13 -3.01
CA PHE A 279 -2.31 -0.29 -2.94
C PHE A 279 -1.06 -1.16 -2.72
N ASP A 280 0.11 -0.57 -2.50
CA ASP A 280 1.37 -1.28 -2.19
C ASP A 280 1.79 -2.33 -3.21
N GLY A 281 1.25 -2.28 -4.43
CA GLY A 281 1.47 -3.30 -5.46
C GLY A 281 0.60 -4.55 -5.31
N PHE A 282 -0.24 -4.65 -4.29
CA PHE A 282 -1.14 -5.79 -4.06
C PHE A 282 -2.37 -5.82 -4.99
N GLY A 283 -2.60 -4.74 -5.74
CA GLY A 283 -3.73 -4.61 -6.66
C GLY A 283 -4.93 -3.88 -6.06
N GLU A 284 -5.91 -3.57 -6.89
CA GLU A 284 -6.99 -2.61 -6.60
C GLU A 284 -8.02 -3.08 -5.54
N LYS A 285 -8.01 -4.37 -5.20
CA LYS A 285 -8.85 -4.93 -4.14
C LYS A 285 -8.18 -4.88 -2.76
N TYR A 286 -6.91 -4.51 -2.70
CA TYR A 286 -6.15 -4.49 -1.46
C TYR A 286 -6.58 -3.34 -0.56
N ARG A 287 -7.10 -3.68 0.63
CA ARG A 287 -7.47 -2.74 1.71
C ARG A 287 -8.18 -1.49 1.17
N PRO A 288 -9.43 -1.62 0.67
CA PRO A 288 -10.19 -0.51 0.11
C PRO A 288 -10.31 0.65 1.09
N ILE A 289 -10.49 1.85 0.57
CA ILE A 289 -10.58 3.07 1.39
C ILE A 289 -12.04 3.43 1.61
N GLU A 290 -12.38 3.75 2.85
CA GLU A 290 -13.72 4.11 3.27
C GLU A 290 -14.10 5.54 2.85
N SER A 291 -15.39 5.74 2.62
CA SER A 291 -15.95 6.98 2.08
C SER A 291 -15.67 8.22 2.93
N TYR A 292 -15.56 8.06 4.26
CA TYR A 292 -15.26 9.17 5.17
C TYR A 292 -13.83 9.73 5.03
N TYR A 293 -12.90 8.99 4.41
CA TYR A 293 -11.59 9.53 4.02
C TYR A 293 -11.64 10.27 2.67
N ILE A 294 -12.39 9.75 1.72
CA ILE A 294 -12.36 10.22 0.33
C ILE A 294 -13.00 11.61 0.18
N GLN A 295 -13.98 11.95 1.03
CA GLN A 295 -14.72 13.22 1.00
C GLN A 295 -15.32 13.57 -0.38
N SER A 296 -15.57 12.56 -1.22
CA SER A 296 -16.22 12.69 -2.54
C SER A 296 -17.32 11.64 -2.66
N LYS A 297 -18.48 12.05 -3.17
CA LYS A 297 -19.61 11.15 -3.49
C LYS A 297 -19.52 10.57 -4.91
N SER A 298 -18.58 11.05 -5.72
CA SER A 298 -18.43 10.63 -7.11
C SER A 298 -17.71 9.30 -7.23
N LYS A 299 -18.03 8.53 -8.26
CA LYS A 299 -17.32 7.29 -8.58
C LYS A 299 -15.83 7.58 -8.82
N PRO A 300 -14.90 6.81 -8.22
CA PRO A 300 -13.47 7.05 -8.35
C PRO A 300 -13.02 6.99 -9.81
N ILE A 301 -12.18 7.94 -10.26
CA ILE A 301 -11.65 7.97 -11.62
C ILE A 301 -10.31 7.25 -11.66
N LYS A 302 -10.16 6.26 -12.54
CA LYS A 302 -8.86 5.59 -12.79
C LYS A 302 -8.21 6.14 -14.04
N LEU A 303 -7.07 6.80 -13.88
CA LEU A 303 -6.23 7.24 -14.98
C LEU A 303 -5.48 6.03 -15.55
N THR A 304 -5.73 5.74 -16.83
CA THR A 304 -5.27 4.52 -17.52
C THR A 304 -4.95 4.78 -19.00
N TYR A 305 -4.54 3.75 -19.73
CA TYR A 305 -4.43 3.78 -21.20
C TYR A 305 -5.75 3.47 -21.90
N LYS A 306 -5.87 3.90 -23.16
CA LYS A 306 -6.98 3.60 -24.07
C LYS A 306 -7.14 2.07 -24.24
N LYS A 307 -8.38 1.57 -24.22
CA LYS A 307 -8.71 0.12 -24.30
C LYS A 307 -8.29 -0.73 -23.09
N ASN A 308 -7.84 -0.15 -21.97
CA ASN A 308 -7.63 -0.95 -20.76
C ASN A 308 -8.98 -1.44 -20.19
N LYS A 309 -9.06 -2.72 -19.84
CA LYS A 309 -10.18 -3.26 -19.06
C LYS A 309 -10.00 -2.84 -17.60
N VAL A 310 -11.02 -2.22 -17.03
CA VAL A 310 -10.98 -1.67 -15.66
C VAL A 310 -12.14 -2.25 -14.87
N SER A 311 -11.90 -2.54 -13.58
CA SER A 311 -12.94 -2.95 -12.64
C SER A 311 -14.12 -1.98 -12.63
N ASN A 312 -15.33 -2.52 -12.48
CA ASN A 312 -16.56 -1.73 -12.33
C ASN A 312 -16.52 -0.76 -11.13
N SER A 313 -15.59 -0.93 -10.18
CA SER A 313 -15.40 0.01 -9.06
C SER A 313 -14.88 1.39 -9.48
N PHE A 314 -14.31 1.53 -10.69
CA PHE A 314 -13.72 2.78 -11.17
C PHE A 314 -14.37 3.27 -12.47
N GLN A 315 -14.42 4.58 -12.65
CA GLN A 315 -14.64 5.19 -13.96
C GLN A 315 -13.29 5.27 -14.70
N PRO A 316 -13.06 4.52 -15.79
CA PRO A 316 -11.81 4.62 -16.53
C PRO A 316 -11.71 5.98 -17.23
N PHE A 317 -10.51 6.56 -17.23
CA PHE A 317 -10.17 7.72 -18.02
C PHE A 317 -8.83 7.49 -18.73
N ALA A 318 -8.86 7.43 -20.06
CA ALA A 318 -7.68 7.24 -20.88
C ALA A 318 -6.92 8.57 -21.03
N HIS A 319 -5.64 8.60 -20.63
CA HIS A 319 -4.75 9.76 -20.80
C HIS A 319 -3.50 9.44 -21.63
N TYR A 320 -3.41 8.21 -22.14
CA TYR A 320 -2.39 7.79 -23.09
C TYR A 320 -2.90 6.57 -23.87
N GLN A 321 -2.21 6.21 -24.94
CA GLN A 321 -2.38 4.95 -25.65
C GLN A 321 -1.06 4.18 -25.72
N LEU A 322 -1.17 2.86 -25.88
CA LEU A 322 -0.04 1.96 -26.05
C LEU A 322 0.13 1.66 -27.54
N VAL A 323 1.30 1.98 -28.08
CA VAL A 323 1.69 1.63 -29.45
C VAL A 323 2.84 0.63 -29.36
N PRO A 324 2.71 -0.60 -29.91
CA PRO A 324 3.80 -1.56 -29.93
C PRO A 324 5.09 -0.94 -30.46
N SER A 325 6.18 -1.07 -29.70
CA SER A 325 7.49 -0.55 -30.10
C SER A 325 8.55 -1.29 -29.30
N LEU A 326 9.05 -2.39 -29.87
CA LEU A 326 10.13 -3.17 -29.30
C LEU A 326 11.48 -2.65 -29.81
N ASN A 327 12.49 -2.63 -28.96
CA ASN A 327 13.88 -2.46 -29.38
C ASN A 327 14.56 -3.83 -29.50
N GLU A 328 15.65 -3.90 -30.26
CA GLU A 328 16.42 -5.11 -30.53
C GLU A 328 16.80 -5.85 -29.23
N GLN A 329 17.31 -5.13 -28.22
CA GLN A 329 17.70 -5.76 -26.95
C GLN A 329 16.52 -6.38 -26.19
N THR A 330 15.31 -5.82 -26.29
CA THR A 330 14.11 -6.43 -25.70
C THR A 330 13.72 -7.68 -26.47
N ILE A 331 13.83 -7.67 -27.79
CA ILE A 331 13.53 -8.83 -28.64
C ILE A 331 14.51 -9.97 -28.32
N ASP A 332 15.81 -9.72 -28.37
CA ASP A 332 16.83 -10.74 -28.08
C ASP A 332 16.63 -11.36 -26.70
N ASN A 333 16.42 -10.51 -25.68
CA ASN A 333 16.15 -11.00 -24.33
C ASN A 333 14.84 -11.78 -24.23
N LEU A 334 13.80 -11.41 -24.97
CA LEU A 334 12.54 -12.14 -25.02
C LEU A 334 12.74 -13.56 -25.55
N PHE A 335 13.59 -13.76 -26.57
CA PHE A 335 13.86 -15.08 -27.15
C PHE A 335 14.86 -15.92 -26.35
N LEU A 336 15.80 -15.29 -25.64
CA LEU A 336 16.76 -15.98 -24.78
C LEU A 336 16.18 -16.39 -23.41
N ALA A 337 15.17 -15.69 -22.91
CA ALA A 337 14.66 -15.90 -21.56
C ALA A 337 13.91 -17.23 -21.39
N GLU A 338 13.97 -17.76 -20.17
CA GLU A 338 13.26 -18.96 -19.72
C GLU A 338 12.18 -18.65 -18.67
N SER A 339 12.26 -17.48 -18.04
CA SER A 339 11.29 -17.00 -17.06
C SER A 339 10.95 -15.54 -17.27
N PHE A 340 9.67 -15.19 -17.18
CA PHE A 340 9.14 -13.91 -17.66
C PHE A 340 8.34 -13.19 -16.59
N TYR A 341 8.68 -11.93 -16.31
CA TYR A 341 7.89 -11.04 -15.46
C TYR A 341 7.13 -10.00 -16.26
N TRP A 342 5.81 -10.07 -16.20
CA TRP A 342 4.91 -9.23 -16.97
C TRP A 342 4.51 -7.98 -16.19
N MET A 343 5.03 -6.83 -16.63
CA MET A 343 4.67 -5.51 -16.09
C MET A 343 3.22 -5.11 -16.38
N SER A 344 2.59 -5.72 -17.40
CA SER A 344 1.19 -5.54 -17.76
C SER A 344 0.68 -6.70 -18.62
N TYR A 345 -0.63 -6.92 -18.60
CA TYR A 345 -1.28 -7.90 -19.46
C TYR A 345 -1.06 -7.59 -20.96
N SER A 346 -1.05 -6.32 -21.37
CA SER A 346 -0.76 -5.97 -22.77
C SER A 346 0.63 -6.42 -23.22
N ALA A 347 1.64 -6.37 -22.34
CA ALA A 347 2.99 -6.84 -22.67
C ALA A 347 3.03 -8.35 -22.85
N PHE A 348 2.35 -9.10 -21.97
CA PHE A 348 2.18 -10.54 -22.15
C PHE A 348 1.49 -10.87 -23.47
N LYS A 349 0.36 -10.21 -23.79
CA LYS A 349 -0.39 -10.44 -25.03
C LYS A 349 0.46 -10.19 -26.28
N LEU A 350 1.26 -9.13 -26.31
CA LEU A 350 2.16 -8.85 -27.43
C LEU A 350 3.28 -9.90 -27.51
N ALA A 351 3.84 -10.30 -26.36
CA ALA A 351 4.92 -11.29 -26.33
C ALA A 351 4.48 -12.66 -26.87
N ILE A 352 3.31 -13.16 -26.50
CA ILE A 352 2.81 -14.46 -26.99
C ILE A 352 2.45 -14.45 -28.49
N GLN A 353 2.23 -13.27 -29.09
CA GLN A 353 2.06 -13.14 -30.54
C GLN A 353 3.40 -13.27 -31.28
N LEU A 354 4.49 -12.80 -30.67
CA LEU A 354 5.85 -12.88 -31.23
C LEU A 354 6.51 -14.23 -30.94
N ARG A 355 6.22 -14.80 -29.77
CA ARG A 355 6.84 -16.01 -29.24
C ARG A 355 5.81 -16.86 -28.50
N PRO A 356 5.01 -17.68 -29.21
CA PRO A 356 3.92 -18.46 -28.60
C PRO A 356 4.35 -19.48 -27.53
N ASP A 357 5.58 -20.01 -27.59
CA ASP A 357 6.06 -21.00 -26.62
C ASP A 357 6.17 -20.46 -25.19
N ILE A 358 6.11 -19.13 -24.99
CA ILE A 358 6.01 -18.46 -23.68
C ILE A 358 4.85 -19.01 -22.83
N LEU A 359 3.76 -19.46 -23.47
CA LEU A 359 2.61 -20.06 -22.78
C LEU A 359 3.00 -21.30 -21.96
N ASN A 360 4.06 -22.00 -22.36
CA ASN A 360 4.57 -23.20 -21.69
C ASN A 360 5.83 -22.93 -20.84
N LYS A 361 6.19 -21.65 -20.64
CA LYS A 361 7.35 -21.22 -19.84
C LYS A 361 6.92 -20.73 -18.47
N LYS A 362 7.91 -20.39 -17.62
CA LYS A 362 7.65 -19.79 -16.31
C LYS A 362 7.20 -18.35 -16.48
N ASN A 363 5.99 -18.06 -16.04
CA ASN A 363 5.42 -16.72 -16.12
C ASN A 363 5.25 -16.16 -14.72
N ALA A 364 5.43 -14.85 -14.57
CA ALA A 364 5.34 -14.16 -13.31
C ALA A 364 4.71 -12.77 -13.49
N CYS A 365 3.98 -12.28 -12.49
CA CYS A 365 3.51 -10.90 -12.44
C CYS A 365 3.15 -10.45 -11.02
N GLY A 366 2.61 -9.24 -10.84
CA GLY A 366 2.02 -8.82 -9.57
C GLY A 366 0.56 -9.27 -9.39
N PRO A 367 0.04 -9.35 -8.14
CA PRO A 367 -1.28 -9.93 -7.79
C PRO A 367 -2.53 -9.17 -8.26
N GLY A 368 -2.38 -8.16 -9.13
CA GLY A 368 -3.45 -7.28 -9.59
C GLY A 368 -4.16 -7.72 -10.87
N ASN A 369 -4.64 -6.74 -11.64
CA ASN A 369 -5.35 -6.98 -12.91
C ASN A 369 -4.52 -7.81 -13.91
N THR A 370 -3.20 -7.65 -13.91
CA THR A 370 -2.30 -8.45 -14.76
C THR A 370 -2.43 -9.95 -14.43
N TYR A 371 -2.35 -10.32 -13.15
CA TYR A 371 -2.56 -11.71 -12.72
C TYR A 371 -3.94 -12.24 -13.10
N GLN A 372 -4.99 -11.44 -12.89
CA GLN A 372 -6.36 -11.82 -13.21
C GLN A 372 -6.59 -12.08 -14.70
N GLU A 373 -5.95 -11.33 -15.59
CA GLU A 373 -6.08 -11.52 -17.04
C GLU A 373 -5.18 -12.66 -17.55
N ILE A 374 -3.95 -12.77 -17.05
CA ILE A 374 -3.02 -13.84 -17.48
C ILE A 374 -3.49 -15.22 -16.99
N SER A 375 -4.02 -15.32 -15.76
CA SER A 375 -4.54 -16.59 -15.22
C SER A 375 -5.78 -17.14 -15.92
N LYS A 376 -6.38 -16.38 -16.86
CA LYS A 376 -7.43 -16.90 -17.77
C LYS A 376 -6.86 -17.63 -18.98
N ILE A 377 -5.56 -17.49 -19.24
CA ILE A 377 -4.87 -17.99 -20.43
C ILE A 377 -3.90 -19.10 -20.04
N ILE A 378 -3.16 -18.93 -18.94
CA ILE A 378 -2.24 -19.94 -18.43
C ILE A 378 -2.69 -20.44 -17.05
N PRO A 379 -2.45 -21.72 -16.70
CA PRO A 379 -2.77 -22.26 -15.38
C PRO A 379 -2.10 -21.47 -14.25
N LYS A 380 -2.78 -21.33 -13.11
CA LYS A 380 -2.28 -20.53 -11.96
C LYS A 380 -0.99 -21.12 -11.39
N GLU A 381 -0.80 -22.42 -11.51
CA GLU A 381 0.36 -23.18 -11.07
C GLU A 381 1.62 -22.81 -11.86
N GLN A 382 1.46 -22.27 -13.08
CA GLN A 382 2.54 -21.79 -13.95
C GLN A 382 2.74 -20.27 -13.89
N LEU A 383 1.95 -19.58 -13.04
CA LEU A 383 1.98 -18.13 -12.87
C LEU A 383 2.44 -17.75 -11.46
N ASN A 384 3.74 -17.50 -11.32
CA ASN A 384 4.32 -16.99 -10.10
C ASN A 384 3.86 -15.55 -9.82
N VAL A 385 3.81 -15.19 -8.54
CA VAL A 385 3.39 -13.85 -8.14
C VAL A 385 4.42 -13.21 -7.23
N TYR A 386 4.86 -12.01 -7.63
CA TYR A 386 5.81 -11.19 -6.89
C TYR A 386 5.29 -9.74 -6.84
N LEU A 387 5.47 -9.06 -5.70
CA LEU A 387 5.04 -7.67 -5.53
C LEU A 387 5.86 -6.68 -6.38
N SER A 388 7.08 -7.04 -6.77
CA SER A 388 7.90 -6.21 -7.65
C SER A 388 8.79 -7.02 -8.58
N TYR A 389 9.27 -6.37 -9.64
CA TYR A 389 10.23 -6.96 -10.57
C TYR A 389 11.55 -7.33 -9.86
N GLU A 390 11.98 -6.54 -8.88
CA GLU A 390 13.18 -6.80 -8.10
C GLU A 390 13.05 -8.09 -7.27
N ASP A 391 11.85 -8.37 -6.75
CA ASP A 391 11.56 -9.63 -6.06
C ASP A 391 11.67 -10.80 -7.03
N PHE A 392 11.00 -10.70 -8.19
CA PHE A 392 11.11 -11.70 -9.26
C PHE A 392 12.57 -11.96 -9.63
N LYS A 393 13.34 -10.90 -9.93
CA LYS A 393 14.75 -11.01 -10.31
C LYS A 393 15.56 -11.71 -9.21
N LYS A 394 15.34 -11.37 -7.93
CA LYS A 394 16.03 -11.99 -6.80
C LYS A 394 15.76 -13.50 -6.68
N TYR A 395 14.51 -13.93 -6.91
CA TYR A 395 14.11 -15.32 -6.72
C TYR A 395 14.30 -16.19 -7.96
N GLU A 396 14.25 -15.63 -9.17
CA GLU A 396 14.25 -16.39 -10.42
C GLU A 396 15.56 -16.32 -11.21
N LEU A 397 16.41 -15.32 -11.02
CA LEU A 397 17.71 -15.24 -11.70
C LEU A 397 18.78 -16.03 -10.91
N LYS A 398 19.61 -16.80 -11.63
CA LYS A 398 20.77 -17.51 -11.05
C LYS A 398 21.73 -16.55 -10.35
#